data_AF-A0A920US43-F1
#
_entry.id   AF-A0A920US43-F1
#
_cell.length_a   1.000
_cell.length_b   1.000
_cell.length_c   1.000
_cell.angle_alpha   90.00
_cell.angle_beta   90.00
_cell.angle_gamma   90.00
#
_symmetry.space_group_name_H-M   'P 1'
#
loop_
_entity.id
_entity.type
_entity.pdbx_description
1 polymer ?
#
loop_
_entity_poly.entity_id
_entity_poly.type
_entity_poly.pdbx_seq_one_letter_code
_entity_poly.pdbx_strand_id
1 'polypeptide(L)'
;MTIMNSNGNLNAELAVPEVVIRRLPLYVRILTQFSNRGNQVISSEQLGLLLHMTPAQIRKDLSYFGRFGKQGRGYDVTILEQKLRTILGLDRAWNAAIIGMGRLGRAVVSYPGFAPEGFNILAAFDTNKRHCGTEHLRLTSKVHFTTRYHSKKIGYQNRNCLRPH
;
A
#
# COMPACT_ATOMS: atom_id res chain seq x y z
N MET A 1 -2.08 -15.52 -8.87
CA MET A 1 -1.99 -16.86 -9.46
C MET A 1 -0.71 -17.48 -8.94
N THR A 2 -0.82 -18.33 -7.92
CA THR A 2 0.33 -18.93 -7.23
C THR A 2 0.42 -20.38 -7.69
N ILE A 3 1.52 -20.76 -8.35
CA ILE A 3 1.83 -22.17 -8.62
C ILE A 3 2.75 -22.62 -7.49
N MET A 4 2.24 -23.43 -6.58
CA MET A 4 3.06 -24.15 -5.60
C MET A 4 3.74 -25.35 -6.27
N ASN A 5 5.03 -25.56 -5.98
CA ASN A 5 5.73 -26.81 -6.26
C ASN A 5 5.79 -27.64 -4.96
N SER A 6 5.56 -28.95 -5.08
CA SER A 6 5.57 -30.00 -4.05
C SER A 6 6.88 -30.15 -3.24
N ASN A 7 7.95 -29.41 -3.54
CA ASN A 7 9.25 -29.54 -2.86
C ASN A 7 9.72 -28.31 -2.04
N GLY A 8 8.86 -27.33 -1.75
CA GLY A 8 9.15 -26.29 -0.76
C GLY A 8 10.33 -25.34 -1.06
N ASN A 9 10.92 -25.36 -2.26
CA ASN A 9 11.97 -24.44 -2.66
C ASN A 9 11.46 -23.44 -3.72
N LEU A 10 11.74 -22.14 -3.50
CA LEU A 10 11.35 -21.05 -4.39
C LEU A 10 12.23 -21.11 -5.64
N ASN A 11 11.65 -21.43 -6.80
CA ASN A 11 12.33 -21.35 -8.08
C ASN A 11 12.80 -19.91 -8.32
N ALA A 12 14.11 -19.68 -8.25
CA ALA A 12 14.76 -18.37 -8.21
C ALA A 12 14.89 -17.67 -9.58
N GLU A 13 14.26 -18.18 -10.64
CA GLU A 13 14.56 -17.73 -12.02
C GLU A 13 13.57 -16.69 -12.59
N LEU A 14 12.48 -16.35 -11.87
CA LEU A 14 11.51 -15.32 -12.29
C LEU A 14 10.99 -14.44 -11.14
N ALA A 15 11.64 -14.49 -9.97
CA ALA A 15 11.23 -13.68 -8.83
C ALA A 15 11.79 -12.26 -8.96
N VAL A 16 10.91 -11.27 -9.07
CA VAL A 16 11.31 -9.85 -8.99
C VAL A 16 12.03 -9.62 -7.66
N PRO A 17 13.25 -9.04 -7.66
CA PRO A 17 13.99 -8.83 -6.42
C PRO A 17 13.23 -7.93 -5.44
N GLU A 18 13.26 -8.26 -4.14
CA GLU A 18 12.55 -7.49 -3.11
C GLU A 18 12.98 -6.01 -3.11
N VAL A 19 14.26 -5.74 -3.35
CA VAL A 19 14.80 -4.36 -3.46
C VAL A 19 14.11 -3.55 -4.58
N VAL A 20 13.70 -4.20 -5.67
CA VAL A 20 12.98 -3.56 -6.77
C VAL A 20 11.55 -3.25 -6.34
N ILE A 21 10.88 -4.19 -5.69
CA ILE A 21 9.52 -4.02 -5.16
C ILE A 21 9.48 -2.84 -4.17
N ARG A 22 10.45 -2.76 -3.26
CA ARG A 22 10.56 -1.67 -2.27
C ARG A 22 10.75 -0.29 -2.91
N ARG A 23 11.20 -0.20 -4.17
CA ARG A 23 11.39 1.08 -4.88
C ARG A 23 10.15 1.53 -5.65
N LEU A 24 9.26 0.61 -6.02
CA LEU A 24 8.04 0.94 -6.79
C LEU A 24 7.21 2.09 -6.21
N PRO A 25 6.99 2.20 -4.89
CA PRO A 25 6.26 3.33 -4.33
C PRO A 25 6.93 4.70 -4.61
N LEU A 26 8.26 4.74 -4.69
CA LEU A 26 9.00 5.95 -5.04
C LEU A 26 8.80 6.35 -6.50
N TYR A 27 8.80 5.36 -7.41
CA TYR A 27 8.47 5.61 -8.82
C TYR A 27 7.05 6.18 -8.96
N VAL A 28 6.06 5.55 -8.33
CA VAL A 28 4.67 6.02 -8.36
C VAL A 28 4.56 7.45 -7.83
N ARG A 29 5.26 7.78 -6.74
CA ARG A 29 5.26 9.14 -6.19
C ARG A 29 5.77 10.18 -7.20
N ILE A 30 6.91 9.93 -7.84
CA ILE A 30 7.48 10.86 -8.83
C ILE A 30 6.57 10.95 -10.06
N LEU A 31 6.05 9.82 -10.54
CA LEU A 31 5.15 9.80 -11.70
C LEU A 31 3.85 10.55 -11.41
N THR A 32 3.27 10.39 -10.22
CA THR A 32 2.08 11.14 -9.79
C THR A 32 2.35 12.65 -9.81
N GLN A 33 3.53 13.09 -9.36
CA GLN A 33 3.91 14.51 -9.41
C GLN A 33 4.02 15.04 -10.85
N PHE A 34 4.54 14.24 -11.78
CA PHE A 34 4.64 14.60 -13.20
C PHE A 34 3.27 14.60 -13.88
N SER A 35 2.45 13.60 -13.59
CA SER A 35 1.06 13.48 -14.05
C SER A 35 0.24 14.70 -13.65
N ASN A 36 0.34 15.12 -12.37
CA ASN A 36 -0.31 16.33 -11.85
C ASN A 36 0.18 17.63 -12.50
N ARG A 37 1.38 17.64 -13.09
CA ARG A 37 1.93 18.78 -13.83
C ARG A 37 1.60 18.73 -15.32
N GLY A 38 0.89 17.70 -15.78
CA GLY A 38 0.54 17.49 -17.19
C GLY A 38 1.69 16.97 -18.05
N ASN A 39 2.78 16.50 -17.45
CA ASN A 39 3.88 15.92 -18.21
C ASN A 39 3.49 14.54 -18.77
N GLN A 40 3.55 14.38 -20.09
CA GLN A 40 3.17 13.12 -20.73
C GLN A 40 4.29 12.08 -20.75
N VAL A 41 5.55 12.52 -20.78
CA VAL A 41 6.71 11.65 -20.98
C VAL A 41 7.81 11.97 -19.97
N ILE A 42 8.47 10.94 -19.45
CA ILE A 42 9.63 11.05 -18.58
C ILE A 42 10.74 10.07 -18.99
N SER A 43 12.00 10.52 -19.01
CA SER A 43 13.14 9.67 -19.34
C SER A 43 13.70 8.91 -18.13
N SER A 44 14.47 7.85 -18.37
CA SER A 44 15.21 7.16 -17.29
C SER A 44 16.27 8.05 -16.64
N GLU A 45 16.77 9.06 -17.34
CA GLU A 45 17.71 10.05 -16.80
C GLU A 45 17.01 11.01 -15.85
N GLN A 46 15.85 11.53 -16.23
CA GLN A 46 15.03 12.39 -15.37
C GLN A 46 14.57 11.66 -14.11
N LEU A 47 14.08 10.42 -14.25
CA LEU A 47 13.76 9.57 -13.10
C LEU A 47 15.00 9.33 -12.23
N GLY A 48 16.17 9.12 -12.85
CA GLY A 48 17.43 8.87 -12.15
C GLY A 48 17.87 10.04 -11.28
N LEU A 49 17.76 11.26 -11.80
CA LEU A 49 18.05 12.49 -11.05
C LEU A 49 17.13 12.64 -9.84
N LEU A 50 15.83 12.36 -10.00
CA LEU A 50 14.83 12.55 -8.95
C LEU A 50 14.86 11.44 -7.88
N LEU A 51 15.23 10.22 -8.27
CA LEU A 51 15.29 9.06 -7.38
C LEU A 51 16.71 8.77 -6.85
N HIS A 52 17.70 9.56 -7.27
CA HIS A 52 19.13 9.30 -7.01
C HIS A 52 19.58 7.90 -7.46
N MET A 53 19.15 7.49 -8.65
CA MET A 53 19.43 6.18 -9.24
C MET A 53 20.04 6.30 -10.63
N THR A 54 20.84 5.31 -11.04
CA THR A 54 21.37 5.32 -12.40
C THR A 54 20.28 4.99 -13.42
N PRO A 55 20.32 5.57 -14.64
CA PRO A 55 19.35 5.24 -15.70
C PRO A 55 19.34 3.74 -16.04
N ALA A 56 20.49 3.08 -15.95
CA ALA A 56 20.63 1.64 -16.17
C ALA A 56 19.86 0.83 -15.12
N GLN A 57 19.93 1.23 -13.85
CA GLN A 57 19.19 0.57 -12.78
C GLN A 57 17.68 0.75 -12.96
N ILE A 58 17.21 1.95 -13.33
CA ILE A 58 15.79 2.19 -13.60
C ILE A 58 15.29 1.31 -14.75
N ARG A 59 16.04 1.21 -15.85
CA ARG A 59 15.68 0.33 -16.98
C ARG A 59 15.61 -1.14 -16.55
N LYS A 60 16.55 -1.59 -15.72
CA LYS A 60 16.55 -2.95 -15.17
C LYS A 60 15.34 -3.19 -14.27
N ASP A 61 15.09 -2.29 -13.34
CA ASP A 61 13.96 -2.37 -12.39
C ASP A 61 12.62 -2.44 -13.14
N LEU A 62 12.41 -1.56 -14.14
CA LEU A 62 11.19 -1.55 -14.94
C LEU A 62 11.07 -2.77 -15.87
N SER A 63 12.19 -3.33 -16.35
CA SER A 63 12.16 -4.50 -17.25
C SER A 63 11.56 -5.75 -16.61
N TYR A 64 11.60 -5.87 -15.28
CA TYR A 64 10.97 -6.98 -14.55
C TYR A 64 9.44 -7.00 -14.69
N PHE A 65 8.82 -5.85 -14.97
CA PHE A 65 7.36 -5.71 -15.05
C PHE A 65 6.85 -5.56 -16.49
N GLY A 66 7.73 -5.77 -17.46
CA GLY A 66 7.43 -5.72 -18.88
C GLY A 66 8.11 -4.56 -19.61
N ARG A 67 7.66 -4.33 -20.85
CA ARG A 67 8.19 -3.27 -21.71
C ARG A 67 7.39 -1.99 -21.52
N PHE A 68 8.02 -0.98 -20.94
CA PHE A 68 7.47 0.36 -20.79
C PHE A 68 8.18 1.28 -21.78
N GLY A 69 7.46 1.74 -22.81
CA GLY A 69 7.95 2.70 -23.80
C GLY A 69 8.64 2.10 -25.05
N LYS A 70 9.01 2.99 -25.96
CA LYS A 70 9.86 2.71 -27.13
C LYS A 70 11.27 3.21 -26.84
N GLN A 71 12.29 2.44 -27.23
CA GLN A 71 13.70 2.80 -27.05
C GLN A 71 13.94 4.25 -27.54
N GLY A 72 14.56 5.07 -26.69
CA GLY A 72 14.93 6.46 -27.00
C GLY A 72 13.84 7.52 -26.84
N ARG A 73 12.59 7.18 -26.49
CA ARG A 73 11.51 8.16 -26.33
C ARG A 73 11.05 8.42 -24.90
N GLY A 74 11.57 7.68 -23.91
CA GLY A 74 11.11 7.75 -22.53
C GLY A 74 9.85 6.92 -22.26
N TYR A 75 9.30 7.10 -21.07
CA TYR A 75 8.12 6.41 -20.57
C TYR A 75 6.93 7.35 -20.59
N ASP A 76 5.79 6.87 -21.09
CA ASP A 76 4.52 7.56 -20.88
C ASP A 76 4.20 7.56 -19.38
N VAL A 77 4.05 8.76 -18.81
CA VAL A 77 3.91 8.97 -17.37
C VAL A 77 2.63 8.28 -16.87
N THR A 78 1.51 8.50 -17.56
CA THR A 78 0.19 8.00 -17.16
C THR A 78 0.15 6.47 -17.23
N ILE A 79 0.61 5.90 -18.35
CA ILE A 79 0.60 4.45 -18.57
C ILE A 79 1.54 3.75 -17.58
N LEU A 80 2.73 4.32 -17.35
CA LEU A 80 3.69 3.75 -16.42
C LEU A 80 3.15 3.82 -14.99
N GLU A 81 2.64 4.97 -14.56
CA GLU A 81 2.07 5.17 -13.23
C GLU A 81 0.93 4.16 -12.96
N GLN A 82 -0.02 4.06 -13.88
CA GLN A 82 -1.19 3.17 -13.73
C GLN A 82 -0.78 1.71 -13.61
N LYS A 83 0.18 1.26 -14.42
CA LYS A 83 0.72 -0.10 -14.34
C LYS A 83 1.44 -0.36 -13.01
N LEU A 84 2.28 0.57 -12.56
CA LEU A 84 2.98 0.42 -11.28
C LEU A 84 2.01 0.44 -10.09
N ARG A 85 0.97 1.28 -10.13
CA ARG A 85 -0.13 1.27 -9.15
C ARG A 85 -0.86 -0.07 -9.12
N THR A 86 -1.16 -0.65 -10.28
CA THR A 86 -1.79 -1.97 -10.40
C THR A 86 -0.92 -3.07 -9.79
N ILE A 87 0.40 -3.04 -10.06
CA ILE A 87 1.37 -4.01 -9.51
C ILE A 87 1.45 -3.91 -7.99
N LEU A 88 1.44 -2.69 -7.45
CA LEU A 88 1.41 -2.44 -6.01
C LEU A 88 0.04 -2.71 -5.37
N GLY A 89 -1.00 -2.94 -6.18
CA GLY A 89 -2.37 -3.08 -5.70
C GLY A 89 -2.95 -1.78 -5.13
N LEU A 90 -2.49 -0.61 -5.57
CA LEU A 90 -3.02 0.71 -5.17
C LEU A 90 -4.29 1.10 -5.97
N ASP A 91 -4.72 0.23 -6.87
CA ASP A 91 -5.93 0.34 -7.68
C ASP A 91 -7.19 -0.23 -6.99
N ARG A 92 -7.05 -0.73 -5.76
CA ARG A 92 -8.13 -1.36 -4.99
C ARG A 92 -8.20 -0.80 -3.57
N ALA A 93 -9.35 -0.97 -2.94
CA ALA A 93 -9.55 -0.63 -1.54
C ALA A 93 -8.99 -1.72 -0.61
N TRP A 94 -8.10 -1.32 0.29
CA TRP A 94 -7.56 -2.12 1.38
C TRP A 94 -8.20 -1.72 2.70
N ASN A 95 -8.91 -2.66 3.30
CA ASN A 95 -9.46 -2.49 4.64
C ASN A 95 -8.37 -2.84 5.66
N ALA A 96 -7.98 -1.86 6.47
CA ALA A 96 -6.96 -1.98 7.49
C ALA A 96 -7.53 -1.75 8.89
N ALA A 97 -6.87 -2.33 9.88
CA ALA A 97 -7.12 -2.06 11.29
C ALA A 97 -5.83 -1.65 12.00
N ILE A 98 -5.93 -0.74 12.95
CA ILE A 98 -4.79 -0.26 13.75
C ILE A 98 -4.81 -0.94 15.12
N ILE A 99 -3.65 -1.35 15.60
CA ILE A 99 -3.48 -1.90 16.96
C ILE A 99 -2.58 -0.93 17.74
N GLY A 100 -3.12 -0.39 18.83
CA GLY A 100 -2.54 0.65 19.67
C GLY A 100 -2.97 2.05 19.25
N MET A 101 -3.80 2.71 20.06
CA MET A 101 -4.27 4.09 19.89
C MET A 101 -3.50 5.08 20.78
N GLY A 102 -2.18 4.89 20.85
CA GLY A 102 -1.24 5.88 21.39
C GLY A 102 -1.13 7.13 20.48
N ARG A 103 -0.13 7.98 20.74
CA ARG A 103 0.08 9.21 19.93
C ARG A 103 0.25 8.90 18.43
N LEU A 104 1.01 7.85 18.11
CA LEU A 104 1.24 7.43 16.73
C LEU A 104 -0.02 6.83 16.10
N GLY A 105 -0.69 5.90 16.77
CA GLY A 105 -1.93 5.30 16.26
C GLY A 105 -2.99 6.35 15.94
N ARG A 106 -3.15 7.35 16.81
CA ARG A 106 -4.04 8.49 16.54
C ARG A 106 -3.61 9.30 15.33
N ALA A 107 -2.32 9.62 15.21
CA ALA A 107 -1.80 10.36 14.06
C ALA A 107 -2.05 9.62 12.74
N VAL A 108 -1.84 8.29 12.72
CA VAL A 108 -2.09 7.43 11.55
C VAL A 108 -3.58 7.39 11.20
N VAL A 109 -4.48 7.20 12.18
CA VAL A 109 -5.94 7.23 11.96
C VAL A 109 -6.39 8.58 11.36
N SER A 110 -5.82 9.68 11.85
CA SER A 110 -6.19 11.03 11.40
C SER A 110 -5.54 11.46 10.08
N TYR A 111 -4.67 10.65 9.49
CA TYR A 111 -3.94 11.03 8.27
C TYR A 111 -4.85 10.90 7.03
N PRO A 112 -5.18 12.01 6.35
CA PRO A 112 -6.12 11.98 5.22
C PRO A 112 -5.54 11.30 3.97
N GLY A 113 -4.22 11.13 3.89
CA GLY A 113 -3.56 10.60 2.69
C GLY A 113 -3.68 9.08 2.50
N PHE A 114 -4.28 8.33 3.43
CA PHE A 114 -4.50 6.89 3.25
C PHE A 114 -5.68 6.57 2.34
N ALA A 115 -6.81 7.25 2.51
CA ALA A 115 -8.02 6.97 1.75
C ALA A 115 -7.84 7.20 0.23
N PRO A 116 -7.21 8.29 -0.24
CA PRO A 116 -6.93 8.48 -1.67
C PRO A 116 -5.98 7.43 -2.28
N GLU A 117 -5.12 6.81 -1.46
CA GLU A 117 -4.21 5.73 -1.89
C GLU A 117 -4.85 4.34 -1.75
N GLY A 118 -6.17 4.28 -1.52
CA GLY A 118 -6.93 3.05 -1.43
C GLY A 118 -6.93 2.39 -0.05
N PHE A 119 -6.40 3.03 1.00
CA PHE A 119 -6.38 2.44 2.36
C PHE A 119 -7.51 2.99 3.24
N ASN A 120 -8.45 2.12 3.57
CA ASN A 120 -9.56 2.39 4.47
C ASN A 120 -9.25 1.83 5.86
N ILE A 121 -8.98 2.71 6.82
CA ILE A 121 -8.82 2.31 8.22
C ILE A 121 -10.23 2.13 8.81
N LEU A 122 -10.69 0.88 8.93
CA LEU A 122 -12.06 0.58 9.37
C LEU A 122 -12.17 0.35 10.88
N ALA A 123 -11.06 0.03 11.54
CA ALA A 123 -11.06 -0.30 12.96
C ALA A 123 -9.76 0.13 13.63
N ALA A 124 -9.85 0.40 14.93
CA ALA A 124 -8.68 0.57 15.78
C ALA A 124 -8.92 -0.14 17.12
N PHE A 125 -7.89 -0.80 17.63
CA PHE A 125 -7.90 -1.57 18.88
C PHE A 125 -6.85 -1.00 19.84
N ASP A 126 -7.15 -0.92 21.13
CA ASP A 126 -6.20 -0.49 22.17
C ASP A 126 -6.49 -1.28 23.46
N THR A 127 -5.46 -1.53 24.27
CA THR A 127 -5.59 -2.16 25.59
C THR A 127 -5.93 -1.14 26.69
N ASN A 128 -5.71 0.15 26.42
CA ASN A 128 -6.05 1.24 27.31
C ASN A 128 -7.57 1.49 27.30
N LYS A 129 -8.20 1.18 28.43
CA LYS A 129 -9.65 1.33 28.66
C LYS A 129 -10.19 2.74 28.38
N ARG A 130 -9.35 3.79 28.40
CA ARG A 130 -9.77 5.17 28.07
C ARG A 130 -10.07 5.39 26.59
N HIS A 131 -9.56 4.54 25.70
CA HIS A 131 -9.78 4.64 24.25
C HIS A 131 -10.77 3.58 23.74
N CYS A 132 -11.24 2.69 24.61
CA CYS A 132 -12.22 1.67 24.26
C CYS A 132 -13.62 2.31 24.20
N GLY A 133 -14.31 2.15 23.06
CA GLY A 133 -15.69 2.63 22.87
C GLY A 133 -15.82 4.08 22.39
N THR A 134 -14.71 4.80 22.19
CA THR A 134 -14.74 6.13 21.55
C THR A 134 -14.75 6.00 20.03
N GLU A 135 -15.74 6.65 19.41
CA GLU A 135 -15.87 6.76 17.96
C GLU A 135 -14.83 7.80 17.45
N HIS A 136 -13.57 7.38 17.34
CA HIS A 136 -12.50 8.25 16.84
C HIS A 136 -12.51 8.38 15.31
N LEU A 137 -13.26 7.53 14.62
CA LEU A 137 -13.38 7.51 13.17
C LEU A 137 -14.74 8.11 12.79
N ARG A 138 -14.76 9.29 12.14
CA ARG A 138 -15.90 9.68 11.30
C ARG A 138 -15.94 8.72 10.11
N LEU A 139 -16.56 7.56 10.31
CA LEU A 139 -16.76 6.57 9.27
C LEU A 139 -17.68 7.17 8.21
N THR A 140 -17.14 7.52 7.03
CA THR A 140 -17.91 8.01 5.88
C THR A 140 -18.77 6.93 5.21
N SER A 141 -18.88 5.75 5.81
CA SER A 141 -19.80 4.69 5.39
C SER A 141 -20.03 3.76 6.57
N LYS A 142 -21.31 3.60 6.97
CA LYS A 142 -21.76 2.61 7.96
C LYS A 142 -21.12 1.25 7.67
N VAL A 143 -20.15 0.85 8.48
CA VAL A 143 -19.54 -0.48 8.38
C VAL A 143 -20.40 -1.45 9.17
N HIS A 144 -21.04 -2.39 8.48
CA HIS A 144 -21.72 -3.53 9.09
C HIS A 144 -20.64 -4.53 9.52
N PHE A 145 -20.43 -4.69 10.82
CA PHE A 145 -19.43 -5.64 11.35
C PHE A 145 -19.96 -7.08 11.25
N THR A 146 -19.48 -7.87 10.28
CA THR A 146 -19.65 -9.33 10.29
C THR A 146 -18.35 -9.99 10.74
N THR A 147 -18.24 -10.33 12.01
CA THR A 147 -17.09 -11.07 12.54
C THR A 147 -17.18 -12.55 12.13
N ARG A 148 -16.58 -12.92 10.99
CA ARG A 148 -16.13 -14.29 10.71
C ARG A 148 -14.62 -14.27 10.48
N TYR A 149 -13.87 -14.29 11.58
CA TYR A 149 -12.44 -14.60 11.54
C TYR A 149 -12.26 -16.05 12.00
N HIS A 150 -11.71 -16.88 11.11
CA HIS A 150 -11.64 -18.32 11.24
C HIS A 150 -10.55 -18.73 12.25
N SER A 151 -11.01 -19.26 13.39
CA SER A 151 -10.36 -20.28 14.23
C SER A 151 -8.85 -20.14 14.55
N LYS A 152 -8.53 -19.28 15.52
CA LYS A 152 -7.66 -19.64 16.65
C LYS A 152 -8.11 -18.78 17.84
N LYS A 153 -8.69 -19.42 18.86
CA LYS A 153 -9.32 -18.78 20.02
C LYS A 153 -8.37 -17.78 20.69
N ILE A 154 -8.47 -16.50 20.34
CA ILE A 154 -8.21 -15.41 21.28
C ILE A 154 -9.56 -15.15 21.93
N GLY A 155 -9.74 -15.63 23.15
CA GLY A 155 -10.96 -15.43 23.90
C GLY A 155 -11.12 -13.95 24.24
N TYR A 156 -11.85 -13.21 23.41
CA TYR A 156 -12.42 -11.93 23.78
C TYR A 156 -13.91 -12.15 24.02
N GLN A 157 -14.27 -12.47 25.27
CA GLN A 157 -15.66 -12.35 25.69
C GLN A 157 -16.00 -10.87 25.69
N ASN A 158 -16.99 -10.52 24.88
CA ASN A 158 -17.63 -9.22 24.87
C ASN A 158 -18.31 -8.98 26.23
N ARG A 159 -17.54 -8.57 27.22
CA ARG A 159 -18.06 -7.86 28.39
C ARG A 159 -17.81 -6.39 28.10
N ASN A 160 -18.83 -5.76 27.55
CA ASN A 160 -19.05 -4.33 27.69
C ASN A 160 -18.37 -3.83 28.96
N CYS A 161 -17.51 -2.81 28.83
CA CYS A 161 -17.70 -1.56 29.54
C CYS A 161 -18.53 -1.69 30.84
N LEU A 162 -18.08 -2.50 31.80
CA LEU A 162 -18.76 -2.66 33.07
C LEU A 162 -18.32 -1.47 33.92
N ARG A 163 -19.26 -0.51 33.96
CA ARG A 163 -19.25 0.68 34.81
C ARG A 163 -18.90 0.29 36.25
N PRO A 164 -18.09 1.07 36.97
CA PRO A 164 -18.13 1.04 38.42
C PRO A 164 -19.38 1.83 38.87
N HIS A 165 -20.23 1.18 39.66
CA HIS A 165 -21.01 1.87 40.69
C HIS A 165 -20.18 1.87 41.97
#